data_AF-A0A942VP22-F1
#
_entry.id   AF-A0A942VP22-F1
#
_cell.length_a   1.000
_cell.length_b   1.000
_cell.length_c   1.000
_cell.angle_alpha   90.00
_cell.angle_beta   90.00
_cell.angle_gamma   90.00
#
_symmetry.space_group_name_H-M   'P 1'
#
loop_
_entity.id
_entity.type
_entity.pdbx_description
1 polymer ?
#
loop_
_entity_poly.entity_id
_entity_poly.type
_entity_poly.pdbx_seq_one_letter_code
_entity_poly.pdbx_strand_id
1 'polypeptide(L)'
;NIWVAELEKDYMTIKENTMHPCIHVSQKWEEVWPRVNEGSFVVKHEDLYYMTYSANSYESQFYGIGCATATDIMGEWKKYDTNPLLQKPEGLVGVGHSAMFVDKEGSLRIVYHAHKDMQHIHPRAMYIGKVDFVDENGIAIMKISQDYIVPHLVK
;
A
#
# COMPACT_ATOMS: atom_id res chain seq x y z
N ASN A 1 7.21 10.88 1.82
CA ASN A 1 7.21 10.80 3.29
C ASN A 1 5.78 10.66 3.73
N ILE A 2 5.51 9.80 4.70
CA ILE A 2 4.18 9.60 5.28
C ILE A 2 4.25 9.99 6.74
N TRP A 3 3.22 10.72 7.18
CA TRP A 3 3.05 11.24 8.53
C TRP A 3 1.69 10.79 9.04
N VAL A 4 1.55 10.75 10.37
CA VAL A 4 0.28 10.49 11.05
C VAL A 4 0.06 11.56 12.10
N ALA A 5 -1.19 11.90 12.33
CA ALA A 5 -1.64 12.76 13.40
C ALA A 5 -3.03 12.29 13.86
N GLU A 6 -3.32 12.45 15.14
CA GLU A 6 -4.65 12.22 15.68
C GLU A 6 -5.61 13.31 15.16
N LEU A 7 -6.85 12.92 14.86
CA LEU A 7 -7.91 13.89 14.61
C LEU A 7 -8.61 14.27 15.91
N GLU A 8 -9.15 15.47 15.95
CA GLU A 8 -10.17 15.83 16.93
C GLU A 8 -11.42 14.98 16.77
N LYS A 9 -12.31 15.02 17.77
CA LYS A 9 -13.57 14.26 17.75
C LYS A 9 -14.53 14.66 16.63
N ASP A 10 -14.26 15.77 15.96
CA ASP A 10 -14.99 16.22 14.78
C ASP A 10 -14.59 15.49 13.49
N TYR A 11 -13.51 14.69 13.53
CA TYR A 11 -12.92 13.97 12.40
C TYR A 11 -12.50 14.86 11.22
N MET A 12 -12.31 16.15 11.46
CA MET A 12 -11.94 17.14 10.44
C MET A 12 -10.68 17.91 10.83
N THR A 13 -10.52 18.19 12.14
CA THR A 13 -9.40 18.98 12.65
C THR A 13 -8.26 18.07 13.05
N ILE A 14 -7.04 18.36 12.59
CA ILE A 14 -5.84 17.63 12.98
C ILE A 14 -5.33 18.18 14.32
N LYS A 15 -5.01 17.30 15.27
CA LYS A 15 -4.25 17.65 16.48
C LYS A 15 -2.78 17.78 16.14
N GLU A 16 -2.36 18.96 15.71
CA GLU A 16 -1.00 19.21 15.19
C GLU A 16 0.12 18.78 16.15
N ASN A 17 -0.10 18.87 17.47
CA ASN A 17 0.87 18.45 18.49
C ASN A 17 1.10 16.93 18.57
N THR A 18 0.28 16.13 17.88
CA THR A 18 0.42 14.66 17.78
C THR A 18 1.09 14.23 16.48
N MET A 19 1.33 15.17 15.57
CA MET A 19 1.86 14.89 14.23
C MET A 19 3.31 14.37 14.32
N HIS A 20 3.57 13.21 13.73
CA HIS A 20 4.91 12.63 13.68
C HIS A 20 5.14 11.82 12.38
N PRO A 21 6.40 11.67 11.95
CA PRO A 21 6.72 10.97 10.72
C PRO A 21 6.60 9.44 10.94
N CYS A 22 5.94 8.75 10.01
CA CYS A 22 5.86 7.29 10.03
C CYS A 22 7.02 6.69 9.23
N ILE A 23 7.09 7.02 7.93
CA ILE A 23 8.10 6.49 7.02
C ILE A 23 8.58 7.54 6.00
N HIS A 24 9.81 7.36 5.56
CA HIS A 24 10.46 8.13 4.50
C HIS A 24 11.20 7.16 3.57
N VAL A 25 11.62 7.62 2.39
CA VAL A 25 12.35 6.80 1.41
C VAL A 25 13.66 6.29 2.03
N SER A 26 13.81 4.98 2.16
CA SER A 26 14.91 4.33 2.89
C SER A 26 15.36 2.99 2.32
N GLN A 27 14.63 2.40 1.36
CA GLN A 27 14.96 1.12 0.73
C GLN A 27 15.26 1.31 -0.76
N LYS A 28 16.19 0.51 -1.31
CA LYS A 28 16.69 0.65 -2.70
C LYS A 28 15.59 0.67 -3.77
N TRP A 29 14.51 -0.08 -3.59
CA TRP A 29 13.41 -0.17 -4.56
C TRP A 29 12.57 1.13 -4.64
N GLU A 30 12.70 2.01 -3.65
CA GLU A 30 11.99 3.29 -3.52
C GLU A 30 12.78 4.48 -4.10
N GLU A 31 13.96 4.19 -4.63
CA GLU A 31 14.92 5.20 -5.09
C GLU A 31 14.89 5.42 -6.60
N VAL A 32 13.93 4.84 -7.31
CA VAL A 32 13.72 5.12 -8.74
C VAL A 32 13.17 6.52 -8.87
N TRP A 33 13.96 7.41 -9.46
CA TRP A 33 13.63 8.84 -9.51
C TRP A 33 12.25 9.10 -10.16
N PRO A 34 11.43 9.98 -9.58
CA PRO A 34 11.60 10.68 -8.30
C PRO A 34 11.28 9.79 -7.07
N ARG A 35 11.98 10.09 -5.98
CA ARG A 35 11.91 9.39 -4.68
C ARG A 35 10.63 9.80 -3.94
N VAL A 36 9.65 8.89 -3.86
CA VAL A 36 8.34 9.15 -3.24
C VAL A 36 7.98 8.02 -2.28
N ASN A 37 7.31 8.37 -1.18
CA ASN A 37 6.52 7.45 -0.35
C ASN A 37 5.17 8.15 -0.13
N GLU A 38 4.07 7.54 -0.58
CA GLU A 38 2.71 8.11 -0.59
C GLU A 38 1.63 7.01 -0.53
N GLY A 39 0.35 7.39 -0.61
CA GLY A 39 -0.76 6.45 -0.79
C GLY A 39 -0.90 5.44 0.35
N SER A 40 -0.78 5.92 1.59
CA SER A 40 -0.85 5.06 2.78
C SER A 40 -2.27 4.57 3.03
N PHE A 41 -2.40 3.27 3.32
CA PHE A 41 -3.63 2.65 3.80
C PHE A 41 -3.29 1.69 4.94
N VAL A 42 -3.98 1.82 6.07
CA VAL A 42 -3.68 1.06 7.29
C VAL A 42 -4.82 0.11 7.61
N VAL A 43 -4.47 -1.14 7.91
CA VAL A 43 -5.36 -2.14 8.51
C VAL A 43 -4.76 -2.65 9.82
N LYS A 44 -5.61 -3.08 10.75
CA LYS A 44 -5.19 -3.79 11.95
C LYS A 44 -5.51 -5.27 11.80
N HIS A 45 -4.54 -6.12 12.09
CA HIS A 45 -4.72 -7.57 12.14
C HIS A 45 -4.03 -8.08 13.40
N GLU A 46 -4.79 -8.75 14.27
CA GLU A 46 -4.37 -9.12 15.62
C GLU A 46 -3.81 -7.90 16.38
N ASP A 47 -2.59 -8.00 16.92
CA ASP A 47 -1.94 -6.95 17.71
C ASP A 47 -1.06 -6.00 16.87
N LEU A 48 -1.07 -6.12 15.54
CA LEU A 48 -0.25 -5.33 14.62
C LEU A 48 -1.07 -4.45 13.68
N TYR A 49 -0.53 -3.26 13.42
CA TYR A 49 -0.96 -2.38 12.34
C TYR A 49 -0.08 -2.62 11.11
N TYR A 50 -0.70 -2.68 9.93
CA TYR A 50 -0.05 -2.87 8.65
C TYR A 50 -0.40 -1.69 7.76
N MET A 51 0.60 -0.89 7.39
CA MET A 51 0.49 0.21 6.44
C MET A 51 1.01 -0.25 5.10
N THR A 52 0.11 -0.45 4.13
CA THR A 52 0.54 -0.42 2.73
C THR A 52 0.81 1.01 2.32
N TYR A 53 1.87 1.20 1.53
CA TYR A 53 2.22 2.48 0.95
C TYR A 53 2.79 2.25 -0.45
N SER A 54 2.82 3.29 -1.27
CA SER A 54 3.44 3.24 -2.59
C SER A 54 4.71 4.07 -2.66
N ALA A 55 5.67 3.62 -3.48
CA ALA A 55 6.92 4.32 -3.71
C ALA A 55 7.23 4.54 -5.19
N ASN A 56 8.15 5.48 -5.46
CA ASN A 56 8.51 6.04 -6.77
C ASN A 56 7.41 6.97 -7.36
N SER A 57 7.67 7.67 -8.48
CA SER A 57 6.60 8.40 -9.19
C SER A 57 5.53 7.45 -9.71
N TYR A 58 4.26 7.86 -9.65
CA TYR A 58 3.17 7.18 -10.32
C TYR A 58 3.37 7.07 -11.84
N GLU A 59 4.22 7.89 -12.46
CA GLU A 59 4.58 7.83 -13.88
C GLU A 59 5.63 6.74 -14.17
N SER A 60 6.32 6.26 -13.14
CA SER A 60 7.31 5.20 -13.28
C SER A 60 6.62 3.85 -13.41
N GLN A 61 7.11 3.02 -14.33
CA GLN A 61 6.72 1.62 -14.38
C GLN A 61 7.08 0.85 -13.10
N PHE A 62 8.02 1.37 -12.31
CA PHE A 62 8.44 0.83 -11.01
C PHE A 62 7.65 1.43 -9.84
N TYR A 63 6.58 2.20 -10.07
CA TYR A 63 5.61 2.45 -9.01
C TYR A 63 5.14 1.11 -8.44
N GLY A 64 5.18 0.98 -7.12
CA GLY A 64 4.99 -0.30 -6.44
C GLY A 64 4.53 -0.11 -5.00
N ILE A 65 3.96 -1.18 -4.44
CA ILE A 65 3.37 -1.22 -3.10
C ILE A 65 4.34 -1.92 -2.15
N GLY A 66 4.67 -1.27 -1.04
CA GLY A 66 5.37 -1.86 0.10
C GLY A 66 4.49 -1.91 1.33
N CYS A 67 4.98 -2.56 2.38
CA CYS A 67 4.35 -2.61 3.70
C CYS A 67 5.31 -2.16 4.81
N ALA A 68 4.76 -1.49 5.81
CA ALA A 68 5.39 -1.24 7.10
C ALA A 68 4.44 -1.65 8.23
N THR A 69 4.99 -2.03 9.37
CA THR A 69 4.22 -2.47 10.54
C THR A 69 4.56 -1.69 11.80
N ALA A 70 3.60 -1.60 12.70
CA ALA A 70 3.77 -1.02 14.03
C ALA A 70 2.86 -1.73 15.04
N THR A 71 3.26 -1.79 16.30
CA THR A 71 2.41 -2.26 17.42
C THR A 71 1.54 -1.15 17.99
N ASP A 72 1.92 0.10 17.74
CA ASP A 72 1.18 1.32 18.10
C ASP A 72 1.07 2.19 16.84
N ILE A 73 -0.15 2.65 16.53
CA ILE A 73 -0.41 3.49 15.36
C ILE A 73 0.38 4.81 15.42
N MET A 74 0.65 5.31 16.63
CA MET A 74 1.44 6.52 16.89
C MET A 74 2.92 6.21 17.22
N GLY A 75 3.33 4.96 17.07
CA GLY A 75 4.68 4.49 17.37
C GLY A 75 5.60 4.45 16.15
N GLU A 76 6.69 3.71 16.28
CA GLU A 76 7.65 3.50 15.19
C GLU A 76 7.12 2.51 14.16
N TRP A 77 7.26 2.88 12.89
CA TRP A 77 6.89 2.04 11.75
C TRP A 77 8.11 1.36 11.14
N LYS A 78 8.11 0.02 11.13
CA LYS A 78 9.17 -0.79 10.52
C LYS A 78 8.72 -1.33 9.17
N LYS A 79 9.43 -0.94 8.10
CA LYS A 79 9.24 -1.48 6.75
C LYS A 79 9.61 -2.96 6.69
N TYR A 80 8.92 -3.72 5.86
CA TYR A 80 9.32 -5.08 5.53
C TYR A 80 10.65 -5.09 4.77
N ASP A 81 11.56 -6.00 5.15
CA ASP A 81 12.83 -6.19 4.46
C ASP A 81 12.64 -6.77 3.06
N THR A 82 11.51 -7.42 2.81
CA THR A 82 11.13 -8.05 1.53
C THR A 82 10.34 -7.14 0.60
N ASN A 83 10.18 -5.86 0.92
CA ASN A 83 9.51 -4.92 0.02
C ASN A 83 10.23 -4.80 -1.34
N PRO A 84 9.50 -4.52 -2.44
CA PRO A 84 8.05 -4.28 -2.50
C PRO A 84 7.24 -5.58 -2.45
N LEU A 85 6.01 -5.50 -1.92
CA LEU A 85 5.05 -6.60 -1.94
C LEU A 85 4.36 -6.78 -3.30
N LEU A 86 4.21 -5.69 -4.06
CA LEU A 86 3.65 -5.74 -5.41
C LEU A 86 4.34 -4.72 -6.30
N GLN A 87 5.01 -5.20 -7.35
CA GLN A 87 5.62 -4.36 -8.38
C GLN A 87 5.70 -5.15 -9.68
N LYS A 88 5.07 -4.61 -10.73
CA LYS A 88 4.97 -5.23 -12.06
C LYS A 88 4.39 -6.67 -12.11
N PRO A 89 3.25 -6.96 -11.47
CA PRO A 89 2.63 -8.28 -11.51
C PRO A 89 2.09 -8.60 -12.91
N GLU A 90 2.33 -9.83 -13.40
CA GLU A 90 1.72 -10.42 -14.62
C GLU A 90 1.57 -9.45 -15.82
N GLY A 91 2.58 -8.62 -16.07
CA GLY A 91 2.63 -7.68 -17.21
C GLY A 91 2.04 -6.30 -16.97
N LEU A 92 1.43 -6.03 -15.81
CA LEU A 92 1.08 -4.67 -15.39
C LEU A 92 2.34 -3.88 -15.03
N VAL A 93 2.27 -2.55 -15.15
CA VAL A 93 3.32 -1.64 -14.71
C VAL A 93 2.71 -0.44 -14.00
N GLY A 94 3.52 0.21 -13.16
CA GLY A 94 3.09 1.40 -12.43
C GLY A 94 1.95 1.11 -11.45
N VAL A 95 2.08 0.02 -10.68
CA VAL A 95 1.02 -0.45 -9.77
C VAL A 95 1.11 0.24 -8.42
N GLY A 96 0.00 0.77 -7.89
CA GLY A 96 0.04 1.35 -6.55
C GLY A 96 -1.17 2.16 -6.15
N HIS A 97 -0.95 3.03 -5.16
CA HIS A 97 -1.94 3.81 -4.42
C HIS A 97 -3.14 2.95 -4.03
N SER A 98 -2.87 1.95 -3.20
CA SER A 98 -3.83 0.91 -2.89
C SER A 98 -4.75 1.26 -1.74
N ALA A 99 -5.90 0.59 -1.72
CA ALA A 99 -6.77 0.49 -0.55
C ALA A 99 -7.17 -0.97 -0.33
N MET A 100 -7.58 -1.32 0.89
CA MET A 100 -8.06 -2.68 1.20
C MET A 100 -9.52 -2.68 1.61
N PHE A 101 -10.18 -3.81 1.33
CA PHE A 101 -11.57 -4.06 1.73
C PHE A 101 -11.80 -5.56 1.90
N VAL A 102 -12.85 -5.93 2.65
CA VAL A 102 -13.29 -7.33 2.77
C VAL A 102 -14.42 -7.57 1.78
N ASP A 103 -14.32 -8.62 0.98
CA ASP A 103 -15.37 -9.01 0.03
C ASP A 103 -16.54 -9.74 0.72
N LYS A 104 -17.56 -10.14 -0.07
CA LYS A 104 -18.77 -10.78 0.47
C LYS A 104 -18.50 -12.18 1.01
N GLU A 105 -17.44 -12.80 0.54
CA GLU A 105 -16.96 -14.11 0.94
C GLU A 105 -16.05 -14.03 2.19
N GLY A 106 -15.81 -12.82 2.72
CA GLY A 106 -14.99 -12.58 3.91
C GLY A 106 -13.49 -12.54 3.62
N SER A 107 -13.07 -12.53 2.35
CA SER A 107 -11.66 -12.47 1.96
C SER A 107 -11.17 -11.02 1.94
N LEU A 108 -9.96 -10.79 2.46
CA LEU A 108 -9.29 -9.49 2.34
C LEU A 108 -8.80 -9.29 0.90
N ARG A 109 -9.17 -8.15 0.33
CA ARG A 109 -8.82 -7.72 -1.02
C ARG A 109 -8.04 -6.42 -0.96
N ILE A 110 -7.20 -6.23 -1.97
CA ILE A 110 -6.50 -4.98 -2.21
C ILE A 110 -6.89 -4.46 -3.60
N VAL A 111 -7.35 -3.23 -3.67
CA VAL A 111 -7.61 -2.53 -4.92
C VAL A 111 -6.47 -1.56 -5.19
N TYR A 112 -5.97 -1.52 -6.42
CA TYR A 112 -4.88 -0.63 -6.83
C TYR A 112 -5.05 -0.24 -8.30
N HIS A 113 -4.39 0.83 -8.71
CA HIS A 113 -4.34 1.20 -10.13
C HIS A 113 -3.10 0.64 -10.79
N ALA A 114 -3.11 0.55 -12.12
CA ALA A 114 -1.92 0.36 -12.96
C ALA A 114 -1.99 1.30 -14.17
N HIS A 115 -0.87 1.46 -14.88
CA HIS A 115 -0.83 2.14 -16.18
C HIS A 115 -1.75 1.46 -17.19
N LYS A 116 -2.10 2.18 -18.26
CA LYS A 116 -2.88 1.60 -19.37
C LYS A 116 -2.14 0.43 -20.01
N ASP A 117 -0.85 0.63 -20.29
CA ASP A 117 0.05 -0.37 -20.87
C ASP A 117 1.52 0.06 -20.63
N MET A 118 2.49 -0.70 -21.15
CA MET A 118 3.92 -0.39 -20.95
C MET A 118 4.37 0.91 -21.63
N GLN A 119 3.64 1.42 -22.61
CA GLN A 119 3.97 2.64 -23.35
C GLN A 119 3.16 3.86 -22.90
N HIS A 120 2.00 3.66 -22.26
CA HIS A 120 1.07 4.73 -21.90
C HIS A 120 0.63 4.65 -20.43
N ILE A 121 0.82 5.74 -19.70
CA ILE A 121 0.37 5.85 -18.30
C ILE A 121 -1.16 5.93 -18.22
N HIS A 122 -1.80 6.68 -19.13
CA HIS A 122 -3.21 7.05 -19.03
C HIS A 122 -4.11 6.43 -20.12
N PRO A 123 -5.40 6.21 -19.82
CA PRO A 123 -5.99 6.27 -18.48
C PRO A 123 -5.49 5.09 -17.63
N ARG A 124 -5.21 5.35 -16.35
CA ARG A 124 -4.91 4.29 -15.39
C ARG A 124 -6.18 3.47 -15.15
N ALA A 125 -6.03 2.15 -15.02
CA ALA A 125 -7.13 1.24 -14.77
C ALA A 125 -7.03 0.63 -13.37
N MET A 126 -8.16 0.23 -12.81
CA MET A 126 -8.23 -0.39 -11.48
C MET A 126 -8.15 -1.92 -11.59
N TYR A 127 -7.51 -2.55 -10.61
CA TYR A 127 -7.37 -4.00 -10.48
C TYR A 127 -7.60 -4.40 -9.03
N ILE A 128 -8.01 -5.65 -8.80
CA ILE A 128 -8.26 -6.18 -7.46
C ILE A 128 -7.41 -7.43 -7.25
N GLY A 129 -6.52 -7.40 -6.26
CA GLY A 129 -5.73 -8.53 -5.80
C GLY A 129 -6.29 -9.16 -4.53
N LYS A 130 -5.77 -10.35 -4.20
CA LYS A 130 -6.02 -11.02 -2.91
C LYS A 130 -4.91 -10.68 -1.92
N VAL A 131 -5.28 -10.50 -0.65
CA VAL A 131 -4.35 -10.35 0.47
C VAL A 131 -4.55 -11.52 1.43
N ASP A 132 -3.44 -12.15 1.83
CA ASP A 132 -3.43 -13.21 2.83
C ASP A 132 -2.43 -12.86 3.94
N PHE A 133 -2.70 -13.31 5.16
CA PHE A 133 -1.75 -13.29 6.27
C PHE A 133 -1.20 -14.69 6.47
N VAL A 134 0.12 -14.83 6.46
CA VAL A 134 0.81 -16.10 6.68
C VAL A 134 1.58 -16.00 7.99
N ASP A 135 1.37 -16.94 8.90
CA ASP A 135 2.17 -17.02 10.12
C ASP A 135 3.61 -17.40 9.78
N GLU A 136 4.56 -16.54 10.17
CA GLU A 136 5.98 -16.83 10.13
C GLU A 136 6.56 -16.60 11.54
N ASN A 137 6.78 -17.70 12.26
CA ASN A 137 7.29 -17.71 13.65
C ASN A 137 6.40 -16.94 14.64
N GLY A 138 5.07 -17.09 14.54
CA GLY A 138 4.12 -16.43 15.43
C GLY A 138 3.86 -14.96 15.08
N ILE A 139 4.28 -14.52 13.90
CA ILE A 139 4.00 -13.17 13.38
C ILE A 139 3.23 -13.33 12.06
N ALA A 140 2.05 -12.73 11.99
CA ALA A 140 1.29 -12.66 10.75
C ALA A 140 1.99 -11.76 9.72
N ILE A 141 2.43 -12.33 8.60
CA ILE A 141 3.06 -11.61 7.48
C ILE A 141 2.04 -11.40 6.38
N MET A 142 1.80 -10.14 6.02
CA MET A 142 0.92 -9.78 4.92
C MET A 142 1.57 -10.12 3.57
N LYS A 143 0.84 -10.84 2.71
CA LYS A 143 1.23 -11.16 1.34
C LYS A 143 0.17 -10.68 0.36
N ILE A 144 0.62 -10.14 -0.77
CA ILE A 144 -0.25 -9.71 -1.88
C ILE A 144 -0.04 -10.69 -3.03
N SER A 145 -1.14 -11.25 -3.53
CA SER A 145 -1.13 -12.13 -4.71
C SER A 145 -0.62 -11.37 -5.95
N GLN A 146 0.16 -12.05 -6.79
CA GLN A 146 0.52 -11.52 -8.12
C GLN A 146 -0.65 -11.66 -9.11
N ASP A 147 -1.53 -12.64 -8.90
CA ASP A 147 -2.78 -12.78 -9.63
C ASP A 147 -3.78 -11.67 -9.25
N TYR A 148 -4.53 -11.20 -10.24
CA TYR A 148 -5.51 -10.13 -10.06
C TYR A 148 -6.79 -10.33 -10.87
N ILE A 149 -7.83 -9.63 -10.44
CA ILE A 149 -9.14 -9.54 -11.10
C ILE A 149 -9.18 -8.22 -11.89
N VAL A 150 -9.60 -8.30 -13.14
CA VAL A 150 -9.87 -7.14 -14.00
C VAL A 150 -11.36 -6.79 -13.89
N PRO A 151 -11.72 -5.62 -13.33
CA PRO A 151 -13.10 -5.17 -13.30
C PRO A 151 -13.57 -4.80 -14.71
N HIS A 152 -14.78 -5.22 -15.07
CA HIS A 152 -15.42 -4.85 -16.33
C HIS A 152 -16.63 -3.95 -16.04
N LEU A 153 -16.67 -2.81 -16.72
CA LEU A 153 -17.85 -1.94 -16.68
C LEU A 153 -18.97 -2.60 -17.51
N VAL A 154 -20.04 -2.99 -16.83
CA VAL A 154 -21.28 -3.41 -17.47
C VAL A 154 -22.12 -2.15 -17.71
N LYS A 155 -22.47 -1.89 -18.97
CA LYS A 155 -23.34 -0.78 -19.38
C LYS A 155 -24.79 -1.22 -19.40
#